data_AF-A0A7X0P7C4-F1
#
_entry.id   AF-A0A7X0P7C4-F1
#
_cell.length_a   1.000
_cell.length_b   1.000
_cell.length_c   1.000
_cell.angle_alpha   90.00
_cell.angle_beta   90.00
_cell.angle_gamma   90.00
#
_symmetry.space_group_name_H-M   'P 1'
#
loop_
_entity.id
_entity.type
_entity.pdbx_description
1 polymer ?
#
loop_
_entity_poly.entity_id
_entity_poly.type
_entity_poly.pdbx_seq_one_letter_code
_entity_poly.pdbx_strand_id
1 'polypeptide(L)'
;MVALDALHYLSLFPAMSEEQVEGMLRVFREDFAAGVRGLVEGGSPEGTDPALKDAYFEKMVAVRQPAGVRSIEGLVRWDMDAALREIRQPVTVFAIRELVTREAIERYGDRLEIVLVELGSHHFPVESPEGTAELLAGVVAAEAVPPEPTP
;
A
#
# COMPACT_ATOMS: atom_id res chain seq x y z
N MET A 1 -0.29 -8.90 13.23
CA MET A 1 -0.67 -7.54 12.72
C MET A 1 -1.07 -7.68 11.27
N VAL A 2 -2.10 -6.97 10.81
CA VAL A 2 -2.52 -7.00 9.40
C VAL A 2 -2.31 -5.64 8.75
N ALA A 3 -1.74 -5.64 7.55
CA ALA A 3 -1.69 -4.47 6.67
C ALA A 3 -2.45 -4.75 5.35
N LEU A 4 -3.12 -3.73 4.84
CA LEU A 4 -3.81 -3.74 3.55
C LEU A 4 -3.06 -2.80 2.63
N ASP A 5 -2.20 -3.34 1.77
CA ASP A 5 -1.36 -2.55 0.87
C ASP A 5 -1.05 -3.36 -0.38
N ALA A 6 -1.09 -2.73 -1.54
CA ALA A 6 -0.76 -3.37 -2.81
C ALA A 6 0.75 -3.50 -3.07
N LEU A 7 1.61 -2.99 -2.18
CA LEU A 7 3.08 -3.03 -2.23
C LEU A 7 3.68 -2.63 -3.59
N HIS A 8 2.97 -1.81 -4.35
CA HIS A 8 3.24 -1.56 -5.76
C HIS A 8 4.14 -0.36 -6.01
N TYR A 9 4.35 0.47 -4.98
CA TYR A 9 5.31 1.55 -4.98
C TYR A 9 6.64 1.14 -4.33
N LEU A 10 7.30 0.12 -4.86
CA LEU A 10 8.58 -0.32 -4.31
C LEU A 10 9.65 0.79 -4.31
N SER A 11 9.52 1.80 -5.17
CA SER A 11 10.36 2.99 -5.14
C SER A 11 10.10 3.91 -3.94
N LEU A 12 8.90 3.88 -3.34
CA LEU A 12 8.50 4.73 -2.21
C LEU A 12 8.83 4.16 -0.83
N PHE A 13 9.05 2.85 -0.71
CA PHE A 13 9.15 2.20 0.60
C PHE A 13 10.56 2.20 1.23
N PRO A 14 11.66 1.98 0.48
CA PRO A 14 13.00 2.11 1.03
C PRO A 14 13.38 3.58 1.28
N ALA A 15 14.36 3.80 2.15
CA ALA A 15 14.98 5.11 2.30
C ALA A 15 15.42 5.71 0.94
N MET A 16 14.96 6.93 0.68
CA MET A 16 15.38 7.73 -0.47
C MET A 16 16.48 8.72 -0.09
N SER A 17 17.31 9.08 -1.07
CA SER A 17 18.17 10.26 -0.93
C SER A 17 17.34 11.54 -0.94
N GLU A 18 17.87 12.62 -0.35
CA GLU A 18 17.20 13.93 -0.39
C GLU A 18 16.93 14.42 -1.82
N GLU A 19 17.79 14.09 -2.79
CA GLU A 19 17.57 14.41 -4.20
C GLU A 19 16.35 13.66 -4.77
N GLN A 20 16.20 12.38 -4.44
CA GLN A 20 15.05 11.58 -4.85
C GLN A 20 13.75 12.09 -4.21
N VAL A 21 13.80 12.41 -2.91
CA VAL A 21 12.68 13.01 -2.17
C VAL A 21 12.25 14.32 -2.83
N GLU A 22 13.19 15.24 -3.07
CA GLU A 22 12.89 16.54 -3.68
C GLU A 22 12.41 16.41 -5.13
N GLY A 23 12.94 15.44 -5.89
CA GLY A 23 12.46 15.11 -7.23
C GLY A 23 11.00 14.65 -7.24
N MET A 24 10.63 13.75 -6.32
CA MET A 24 9.25 13.29 -6.19
C MET A 24 8.31 14.40 -5.73
N LEU A 25 8.72 15.16 -4.71
CA LEU A 25 7.90 16.24 -4.15
C LEU A 25 7.69 17.40 -5.11
N ARG A 26 8.59 17.62 -6.07
CA ARG A 26 8.44 18.67 -7.08
C ARG A 26 7.11 18.56 -7.81
N VAL A 27 6.74 17.36 -8.26
CA VAL A 27 5.48 17.13 -8.99
C VAL A 27 4.29 17.58 -8.15
N PHE A 28 4.23 17.16 -6.87
CA PHE A 28 3.10 17.50 -5.99
C PHE A 28 3.08 18.97 -5.56
N ARG A 29 4.23 19.64 -5.49
CA ARG A 29 4.34 21.06 -5.16
C ARG A 29 3.95 21.96 -6.34
N GLU A 30 4.30 21.56 -7.55
CA GLU A 30 4.02 22.32 -8.78
C GLU A 30 2.62 22.04 -9.32
N ASP A 31 2.17 20.79 -9.32
CA ASP A 31 0.85 20.35 -9.75
C ASP A 31 0.38 19.16 -8.90
N PHE A 32 -0.26 19.47 -7.77
CA PHE A 32 -0.80 18.46 -6.86
C PHE A 32 -1.81 17.54 -7.56
N ALA A 33 -2.63 18.06 -8.47
CA ALA A 33 -3.62 17.26 -9.17
C ALA A 33 -2.94 16.25 -10.11
N ALA A 34 -1.96 16.66 -10.91
CA ALA A 34 -1.21 15.72 -11.75
C ALA A 34 -0.50 14.64 -10.93
N GLY A 35 0.11 15.02 -9.79
CA GLY A 35 0.72 14.07 -8.87
C GLY A 35 -0.29 13.05 -8.32
N VAL A 36 -1.45 13.51 -7.86
CA VAL A 36 -2.53 12.63 -7.38
C VAL A 36 -3.05 11.72 -8.49
N ARG A 37 -3.19 12.22 -9.73
CA ARG A 37 -3.60 11.39 -10.87
C ARG A 37 -2.59 10.26 -11.11
N GLY A 38 -1.29 10.55 -11.05
CA GLY A 38 -0.24 9.54 -11.14
C GLY A 38 -0.34 8.45 -10.06
N LEU A 39 -0.73 8.82 -8.84
CA LEU A 39 -0.97 7.85 -7.76
C LEU A 39 -2.18 6.96 -8.07
N VAL A 40 -3.31 7.55 -8.47
CA VAL A 40 -4.51 6.77 -8.82
C VAL A 40 -4.24 5.78 -9.94
N GLU A 41 -3.57 6.23 -11.01
CA GLU A 41 -3.21 5.35 -12.14
C GLU A 41 -2.24 4.25 -11.70
N GLY A 42 -1.20 4.59 -10.91
CA GLY A 42 -0.24 3.58 -10.43
C GLY A 42 -0.88 2.53 -9.52
N GLY A 43 -1.91 2.88 -8.75
CA GLY A 43 -2.66 1.96 -7.89
C GLY A 43 -3.82 1.23 -8.57
N SER A 44 -3.99 1.35 -9.89
CA SER A 44 -5.10 0.78 -10.64
C SER A 44 -4.59 -0.23 -11.67
N PRO A 45 -4.88 -1.54 -11.51
CA PRO A 45 -4.53 -2.54 -12.50
C PRO A 45 -5.14 -2.29 -13.89
N GLU A 46 -4.63 -2.98 -14.90
CA GLU A 46 -5.21 -2.93 -16.24
C GLU A 46 -6.68 -3.36 -16.22
N GLY A 47 -7.53 -2.62 -16.93
CA GLY A 47 -8.97 -2.90 -16.95
C GLY A 47 -9.77 -2.31 -15.77
N THR A 48 -9.13 -1.62 -14.82
CA THR A 48 -9.85 -0.85 -13.79
C THR A 48 -10.78 0.17 -14.43
N ASP A 49 -12.05 0.18 -14.00
CA ASP A 49 -13.08 1.09 -14.52
C ASP A 49 -12.60 2.56 -14.45
N PRO A 50 -12.52 3.29 -15.58
CA PRO A 50 -12.16 4.70 -15.60
C PRO A 50 -13.00 5.57 -14.66
N ALA A 51 -14.28 5.27 -14.49
CA ALA A 51 -15.16 6.03 -13.59
C ALA A 51 -14.76 5.87 -12.11
N LEU A 52 -14.26 4.69 -11.71
CA LEU A 52 -13.73 4.48 -10.36
C LEU A 52 -12.43 5.27 -10.16
N LYS A 53 -11.53 5.26 -11.14
CA LYS A 53 -10.29 6.06 -11.09
C LYS A 53 -10.60 7.55 -10.97
N ASP A 54 -11.56 8.05 -11.72
CA ASP A 54 -12.00 9.45 -11.62
C ASP A 54 -12.59 9.78 -10.25
N ALA A 55 -13.42 8.89 -9.68
CA ALA A 55 -13.95 9.08 -8.33
C ALA A 55 -12.85 9.11 -7.26
N TYR A 56 -11.83 8.26 -7.36
CA TYR A 56 -10.68 8.28 -6.45
C TYR A 56 -9.84 9.54 -6.61
N PHE A 57 -9.59 9.95 -7.85
CA PHE A 57 -8.89 11.19 -8.13
C PHE A 57 -9.61 12.40 -7.53
N GLU A 58 -10.91 12.54 -7.76
CA GLU A 58 -11.73 13.64 -7.22
C GLU A 58 -11.68 13.67 -5.69
N LYS A 59 -11.79 12.51 -5.05
CA LYS A 59 -11.69 12.38 -3.60
C LYS A 59 -10.31 12.79 -3.07
N MET A 60 -9.25 12.30 -3.69
CA MET A 60 -7.87 12.55 -3.22
C MET A 60 -7.42 13.98 -3.48
N VAL A 61 -7.80 14.58 -4.62
CA VAL A 61 -7.41 15.95 -4.96
C VAL A 61 -8.12 17.00 -4.09
N ALA A 62 -9.28 16.66 -3.53
CA ALA A 62 -10.06 17.54 -2.65
C ALA A 62 -9.40 17.80 -1.27
N VAL A 63 -8.29 17.13 -0.94
CA VAL A 63 -7.55 17.37 0.30
C VAL A 63 -7.07 18.83 0.39
N ARG A 64 -7.39 19.49 1.50
CA ARG A 64 -7.02 20.89 1.74
C ARG A 64 -5.50 21.06 1.78
N GLN A 65 -4.97 21.96 0.96
CA GLN A 65 -3.54 22.28 0.95
C GLN A 65 -3.15 23.24 2.08
N PRO A 66 -1.91 23.12 2.63
CA PRO A 66 -0.82 22.26 2.20
C PRO A 66 -0.81 20.84 2.83
N ALA A 67 -1.92 20.38 3.42
CA ALA A 67 -1.92 19.10 4.13
C ALA A 67 -1.65 17.92 3.19
N GLY A 68 -2.21 17.93 1.98
CA GLY A 68 -1.96 16.86 0.99
C GLY A 68 -0.48 16.73 0.64
N VAL A 69 0.17 17.84 0.29
CA VAL A 69 1.62 17.85 -0.01
C VAL A 69 2.45 17.36 1.18
N ARG A 70 2.11 17.77 2.41
CA ARG A 70 2.83 17.33 3.62
C ARG A 70 2.63 15.85 3.92
N SER A 71 1.46 15.28 3.61
CA SER A 71 1.25 13.83 3.74
C SER A 71 2.12 13.05 2.76
N ILE A 72 2.26 13.53 1.51
CA ILE A 72 3.18 12.93 0.54
C ILE A 72 4.63 13.08 1.00
N GLU A 73 5.03 14.22 1.54
CA GLU A 73 6.36 14.41 2.14
C GLU A 73 6.65 13.41 3.25
N GLY A 74 5.69 13.17 4.14
CA GLY A 74 5.81 12.14 5.17
C GLY A 74 6.01 10.74 4.57
N LEU A 75 5.25 10.41 3.53
CA LEU A 75 5.36 9.12 2.84
C LEU A 75 6.73 8.93 2.19
N VAL A 76 7.20 9.88 1.39
CA VAL A 76 8.46 9.71 0.63
C VAL A 76 9.71 9.79 1.52
N ARG A 77 9.61 10.38 2.71
CA ARG A 77 10.69 10.42 3.70
C ARG A 77 10.70 9.22 4.64
N TRP A 78 9.68 8.35 4.58
CA TRP A 78 9.59 7.18 5.43
C TRP A 78 10.54 6.08 4.94
N ASP A 79 11.26 5.44 5.87
CA ASP A 79 12.07 4.25 5.61
C ASP A 79 11.34 3.02 6.16
N MET A 80 10.58 2.36 5.29
CA MET A 80 9.87 1.12 5.63
C MET A 80 10.85 0.00 5.97
N ASP A 81 12.03 -0.04 5.36
CA ASP A 81 13.03 -1.07 5.67
C ASP A 81 13.57 -0.94 7.09
N ALA A 82 13.83 0.29 7.54
CA ALA A 82 14.17 0.54 8.94
C ALA A 82 13.03 0.15 9.87
N ALA A 83 11.80 0.56 9.56
CA ALA A 83 10.64 0.24 10.38
C ALA A 83 10.42 -1.28 10.50
N LEU A 84 10.50 -2.03 9.39
CA LEU A 84 10.31 -3.48 9.39
C LEU A 84 11.42 -4.23 10.15
N ARG A 85 12.64 -3.70 10.22
CA ARG A 85 13.73 -4.29 11.03
C ARG A 85 13.44 -4.23 12.53
N GLU A 86 12.64 -3.26 12.98
CA GLU A 86 12.32 -3.07 14.40
C GLU A 86 11.09 -3.86 14.85
N ILE A 87 10.26 -4.30 13.91
CA ILE A 87 9.07 -5.10 14.18
C ILE A 87 9.47 -6.53 14.58
N ARG A 88 8.87 -7.03 15.67
CA ARG A 88 9.11 -8.39 16.20
C ARG A 88 7.92 -9.32 16.04
N GLN A 89 6.77 -8.74 15.74
CA GLN A 89 5.48 -9.41 15.64
C GLN A 89 5.26 -9.80 14.18
N PRO A 90 4.63 -10.95 13.91
CA PRO A 90 4.26 -11.31 12.55
C PRO A 90 3.35 -10.25 11.91
N VAL A 91 3.63 -9.95 10.64
CA VAL A 91 2.86 -9.01 9.83
C VAL A 91 2.37 -9.73 8.58
N THR A 92 1.06 -9.88 8.47
CA THR A 92 0.42 -10.36 7.24
C THR A 92 0.02 -9.15 6.40
N VAL A 93 0.43 -9.15 5.13
CA VAL A 93 0.08 -8.11 4.17
C VAL A 93 -0.77 -8.71 3.07
N PHE A 94 -2.01 -8.23 2.95
CA PHE A 94 -2.86 -8.55 1.81
C PHE A 94 -2.55 -7.58 0.67
N ALA A 95 -1.96 -8.12 -0.40
CA ALA A 95 -1.47 -7.34 -1.53
C ALA A 95 -2.13 -7.76 -2.84
N ILE A 96 -2.48 -6.78 -3.67
CA ILE A 96 -3.14 -7.04 -4.96
C ILE A 96 -2.19 -7.77 -5.89
N ARG A 97 -2.58 -8.96 -6.36
CA ARG A 97 -1.77 -9.82 -7.23
C ARG A 97 -1.24 -9.08 -8.45
N GLU A 98 -2.08 -8.27 -9.09
CA GLU A 98 -1.75 -7.56 -10.32
C GLU A 98 -0.84 -6.35 -10.11
N LEU A 99 -0.69 -5.87 -8.88
CA LEU A 99 0.13 -4.69 -8.55
C LEU A 99 1.43 -5.07 -7.83
N VAL A 100 1.45 -6.18 -7.10
CA VAL A 100 2.67 -6.66 -6.45
C VAL A 100 3.69 -7.09 -7.49
N THR A 101 4.91 -6.58 -7.35
CA THR A 101 6.04 -7.03 -8.16
C THR A 101 6.78 -8.17 -7.48
N ARG A 102 7.48 -8.97 -8.28
CA ARG A 102 8.35 -10.03 -7.75
C ARG A 102 9.44 -9.46 -6.83
N GLU A 103 9.98 -8.30 -7.19
CA GLU A 103 10.98 -7.59 -6.42
C GLU A 103 10.47 -7.19 -5.02
N ALA A 104 9.19 -6.81 -4.90
CA ALA A 104 8.60 -6.50 -3.60
C ALA A 104 8.50 -7.75 -2.71
N ILE A 105 8.12 -8.89 -3.30
CA ILE A 105 8.08 -10.19 -2.60
C ILE A 105 9.48 -10.59 -2.14
N GLU A 106 10.47 -10.52 -3.03
CA GLU A 106 11.85 -10.89 -2.71
C GLU A 106 12.47 -9.98 -1.64
N ARG A 107 12.13 -8.68 -1.64
CA ARG A 107 12.65 -7.71 -0.67
C ARG A 107 12.08 -7.90 0.73
N TYR A 108 10.78 -8.19 0.83
CA TYR A 108 10.05 -8.13 2.10
C TYR A 108 9.55 -9.48 2.61
N GLY A 109 9.58 -10.54 1.80
CA GLY A 109 9.06 -11.86 2.17
C GLY A 109 9.81 -12.55 3.32
N ASP A 110 10.98 -12.04 3.71
CA ASP A 110 11.71 -12.49 4.91
C ASP A 110 11.13 -11.91 6.21
N ARG A 111 10.38 -10.80 6.12
CA ARG A 111 9.84 -10.01 7.24
C ARG A 111 8.32 -9.93 7.25
N LEU A 112 7.69 -10.11 6.08
CA LEU A 112 6.25 -10.02 5.86
C LEU A 112 5.72 -11.35 5.33
N GLU A 113 4.58 -11.78 5.86
CA GLU A 113 3.76 -12.79 5.21
C GLU A 113 2.90 -12.09 4.14
N ILE A 114 3.32 -12.18 2.88
CA ILE A 114 2.62 -11.52 1.77
C ILE A 114 1.59 -12.48 1.18
N VAL A 115 0.32 -12.13 1.31
CA VAL A 115 -0.82 -12.88 0.77
C VAL A 115 -1.35 -12.13 -0.44
N LEU A 116 -1.28 -12.76 -1.60
CA LEU A 116 -1.75 -12.18 -2.86
C LEU A 116 -3.27 -12.34 -3.00
N VAL A 117 -3.97 -11.24 -3.28
CA VAL A 117 -5.43 -11.19 -3.38
C VAL A 117 -5.89 -10.59 -4.71
N GLU A 118 -7.12 -10.92 -5.10
CA GLU A 118 -7.76 -10.48 -6.35
C GLU A 118 -9.06 -9.73 -6.00
N LEU A 119 -8.92 -8.64 -5.24
CA LEU A 119 -10.04 -7.86 -4.69
C LEU A 119 -10.23 -6.48 -5.34
N GLY A 120 -9.52 -6.21 -6.44
CA GLY A 120 -9.59 -4.96 -7.19
C GLY A 120 -8.27 -4.19 -7.19
N SER A 121 -8.35 -2.87 -7.01
CA SER A 121 -7.23 -1.94 -7.05
C SER A 121 -6.54 -1.76 -5.69
N HIS A 122 -5.61 -0.80 -5.58
CA HIS A 122 -5.08 -0.34 -4.29
C HIS A 122 -6.18 0.06 -3.29
N HIS A 123 -7.37 0.44 -3.78
CA HIS A 123 -8.55 0.77 -2.97
C HIS A 123 -9.47 -0.42 -2.69
N PHE A 124 -9.00 -1.67 -2.83
CA PHE A 124 -9.80 -2.88 -2.62
C PHE A 124 -10.62 -2.95 -1.33
N PRO A 125 -10.24 -2.34 -0.18
CA PRO A 125 -11.09 -2.36 1.01
C PRO A 125 -12.44 -1.66 0.80
N VAL A 126 -12.48 -0.69 -0.13
CA VAL A 126 -13.69 0.04 -0.52
C VAL A 126 -14.43 -0.69 -1.64
N GLU A 127 -13.71 -1.32 -2.57
CA GLU A 127 -14.28 -2.01 -3.75
C GLU A 127 -14.87 -3.37 -3.40
N SER A 128 -14.25 -4.08 -2.46
CA SER A 128 -14.61 -5.43 -2.03
C SER A 128 -14.65 -5.52 -0.49
N PRO A 129 -15.57 -4.81 0.18
CA PRO A 129 -15.59 -4.74 1.64
C PRO A 129 -15.87 -6.10 2.29
N GLU A 130 -16.78 -6.92 1.74
CA GLU A 130 -17.05 -8.27 2.24
C GLU A 130 -15.84 -9.18 2.09
N GLY A 131 -15.22 -9.22 0.90
CA GLY A 131 -14.02 -10.02 0.66
C GLY A 131 -12.85 -9.59 1.57
N THR A 132 -12.70 -8.28 1.80
CA THR A 132 -11.71 -7.75 2.75
C THR A 132 -12.02 -8.19 4.18
N ALA A 133 -13.28 -8.16 4.60
CA ALA A 133 -13.68 -8.60 5.93
C ALA A 133 -13.44 -10.10 6.15
N GLU A 134 -13.68 -10.93 5.14
CA GLU A 134 -13.40 -12.38 5.18
C GLU A 134 -11.90 -12.65 5.40
N LEU A 135 -11.02 -11.94 4.68
CA LEU A 135 -9.58 -12.03 4.87
C LEU A 135 -9.16 -11.66 6.30
N LEU A 136 -9.66 -10.53 6.80
CA LEU A 136 -9.36 -10.07 8.16
C LEU A 136 -9.84 -11.07 9.22
N ALA A 137 -11.04 -11.63 9.05
CA ALA A 137 -11.58 -12.64 9.96
C ALA A 137 -10.76 -13.93 9.94
N GLY A 138 -10.24 -14.33 8.77
CA GLY A 138 -9.38 -15.52 8.61
C GLY A 138 -8.09 -15.43 9.42
N VAL A 139 -7.45 -14.25 9.47
CA VAL A 139 -6.22 -14.05 10.27
C VAL A 139 -6.51 -14.17 11.76
N VAL A 140 -7.58 -13.52 12.23
CA VAL A 140 -7.97 -13.56 13.65
C VAL A 140 -8.30 -14.99 14.10
N ALA A 141 -8.97 -15.76 13.23
CA ALA A 141 -9.29 -17.15 13.52
C ALA A 141 -8.03 -18.03 13.57
N ALA A 142 -7.05 -17.81 12.70
CA ALA A 142 -5.78 -18.55 12.69
C ALA A 142 -4.92 -18.27 13.94
N GLU A 143 -4.89 -17.03 14.43
CA GLU A 143 -4.18 -16.65 15.66
C GLU A 143 -4.83 -17.24 16.94
N ALA A 144 -6.12 -17.61 16.88
CA ALA A 144 -6.89 -18.13 18.02
C ALA A 144 -6.73 -19.65 18.25
N VAL A 145 -6.12 -20.39 17.30
CA VAL A 145 -5.90 -21.84 17.44
C VAL A 145 -4.59 -22.08 18.20
N PRO A 146 -4.61 -22.67 19.42
CA PRO A 146 -3.38 -22.99 20.13
C PRO A 146 -2.57 -24.05 19.37
N PRO A 147 -1.22 -24.00 19.43
CA PRO A 147 -0.39 -25.02 18.79
C PRO A 147 -0.73 -26.41 19.35
N GLU A 148 -0.84 -27.41 18.47
CA GLU A 148 -0.98 -28.80 18.89
C GLU A 148 0.23 -29.19 19.77
N PRO A 149 0.01 -29.91 20.88
CA PRO A 149 1.12 -30.40 21.69
C PRO A 149 1.97 -31.37 20.86
N THR A 150 3.27 -31.08 20.77
CA THR A 150 4.25 -31.97 20.15
C THR A 150 4.26 -33.32 20.89
N PRO A 151 4.28 -34.47 20.18
CA PRO A 151 4.28 -35.79 20.81
C PRO A 151 5.54 -36.08 21.63
#